data_AF-A0A4Y2PHH7-F1
#
_entry.id   AF-A0A4Y2PHH7-F1
#
_cell.length_a   1.000
_cell.length_b   1.000
_cell.length_c   1.000
_cell.angle_alpha   90.00
_cell.angle_beta   90.00
_cell.angle_gamma   90.00
#
_symmetry.space_group_name_H-M   'P 1'
#
loop_
_entity.id
_entity.type
_entity.pdbx_description
1 polymer ?
#
loop_
_entity_poly.entity_id
_entity_poly.type
_entity_poly.pdbx_seq_one_letter_code
_entity_poly.pdbx_strand_id
1 'polypeptide(L)'
;MIPKLAPPLQPSAPHQKTTKMNDFFNKIYSKPYTRLGPYLVGLVLAYCVHRRKRRNAHSLNWTTLSVGWIVASGIALACQFGLYHQVLTTVEASFYNALSRVGFASGLGWVIFVCVIGQGGIVNSILSWKALIPLSRLSYCAYLVHPIVLTTYLSSMRTLIYFNHVNVIMLYLGFLIISYAVALVTSLLFESPVIRLDKLMRNKFGS
;
A
#
# COMPACT_ATOMS: atom_id res chain seq x y z
N MET A 1 -46.41 -33.49 32.36
CA MET A 1 -45.33 -33.69 31.38
C MET A 1 -45.51 -32.64 30.28
N ILE A 2 -44.90 -31.47 30.44
CA ILE A 2 -45.04 -30.33 29.51
C ILE A 2 -43.74 -30.27 28.70
N PRO A 3 -43.76 -30.35 27.36
CA PRO A 3 -42.55 -30.27 26.57
C PRO A 3 -41.98 -28.84 26.67
N LYS A 4 -40.68 -28.74 26.98
CA LYS A 4 -39.94 -27.47 26.98
C LYS A 4 -40.00 -26.86 25.58
N LEU A 5 -40.66 -25.72 25.47
CA LEU A 5 -40.70 -24.87 24.29
C LEU A 5 -39.26 -24.50 23.90
N ALA A 6 -38.86 -24.81 22.65
CA ALA A 6 -37.59 -24.36 22.10
C ALA A 6 -37.53 -22.82 22.13
N PRO A 7 -36.37 -22.21 22.45
CA PRO A 7 -36.25 -20.75 22.43
C PRO A 7 -36.48 -20.22 21.00
N PRO A 8 -37.07 -19.02 20.85
CA PRO A 8 -37.37 -18.46 19.54
C PRO A 8 -36.09 -18.28 18.73
N LEU A 9 -36.15 -18.66 17.45
CA LEU A 9 -35.12 -18.40 16.44
C LEU A 9 -34.78 -16.90 16.47
N GLN A 10 -33.56 -16.58 16.92
CA GLN A 10 -33.04 -15.22 16.84
C GLN A 10 -32.99 -14.80 15.36
N PRO A 11 -33.48 -13.60 15.00
CA PRO A 11 -33.44 -13.13 13.62
C PRO A 11 -31.99 -12.93 13.20
N SER A 12 -31.45 -13.89 12.46
CA SER A 12 -30.14 -13.78 11.83
C SER A 12 -30.22 -12.96 10.54
N ALA A 13 -29.36 -11.92 10.45
CA ALA A 13 -29.07 -11.04 9.30
C ALA A 13 -30.04 -9.86 9.08
N PRO A 14 -29.58 -8.60 8.83
CA PRO A 14 -28.29 -8.14 8.25
C PRO A 14 -27.49 -7.11 9.11
N HIS A 15 -28.07 -6.54 10.15
CA HIS A 15 -27.50 -5.39 10.88
C HIS A 15 -26.18 -5.72 11.61
N GLN A 16 -26.07 -6.92 12.19
CA GLN A 16 -24.91 -7.32 12.98
C GLN A 16 -23.62 -7.47 12.16
N LYS A 17 -23.74 -7.82 10.87
CA LYS A 17 -22.60 -7.96 9.94
C LYS A 17 -22.04 -6.58 9.56
N THR A 18 -22.93 -5.63 9.29
CA THR A 18 -22.58 -4.23 9.01
C THR A 18 -21.95 -3.57 10.23
N THR A 19 -22.47 -3.82 11.44
CA THR A 19 -21.88 -3.30 12.69
C THR A 19 -20.47 -3.83 12.91
N LYS A 20 -20.20 -5.13 12.72
CA LYS A 20 -18.85 -5.70 12.90
C LYS A 20 -17.84 -5.18 11.86
N MET A 21 -18.26 -4.96 10.62
CA MET A 21 -17.39 -4.40 9.59
C MET A 21 -17.04 -2.93 9.89
N ASN A 22 -18.03 -2.12 10.28
CA ASN A 22 -17.82 -0.73 10.69
C ASN A 22 -16.95 -0.62 11.96
N ASP A 23 -17.12 -1.55 12.92
CA ASP A 23 -16.29 -1.59 14.13
C ASP A 23 -14.84 -1.96 13.84
N PHE A 24 -14.58 -2.85 12.87
CA PHE A 24 -13.23 -3.17 12.40
C PHE A 24 -12.55 -1.97 11.73
N PHE A 25 -13.27 -1.26 10.85
CA PHE A 25 -12.77 -0.02 10.24
C PHE A 25 -12.45 1.05 11.30
N ASN A 26 -13.34 1.26 12.28
CA ASN A 26 -13.11 2.25 13.34
C ASN A 26 -12.04 1.84 14.37
N LYS A 27 -11.93 0.56 14.74
CA LYS A 27 -10.99 0.11 15.77
C LYS A 27 -9.60 -0.25 15.24
N ILE A 28 -9.49 -0.72 14.00
CA ILE A 28 -8.24 -1.27 13.44
C ILE A 28 -7.73 -0.43 12.25
N TYR A 29 -8.62 0.06 11.39
CA TYR A 29 -8.23 0.80 10.18
C TYR A 29 -7.93 2.29 10.45
N SER A 30 -8.65 2.92 11.38
CA SER A 30 -8.48 4.33 11.75
C SER A 30 -7.28 4.60 12.67
N LYS A 31 -6.81 3.59 13.43
CA LYS A 31 -5.78 3.83 14.45
C LYS A 31 -4.37 3.84 13.86
N PRO A 32 -3.61 4.96 13.95
CA PRO A 32 -2.29 5.10 13.33
C PRO A 32 -1.21 4.17 13.93
N TYR A 33 -1.48 3.56 15.10
CA TYR A 33 -0.56 2.66 15.78
C TYR A 33 -0.13 1.46 14.91
N THR A 34 -1.01 0.94 14.05
CA THR A 34 -0.68 -0.18 13.14
C THR A 34 0.27 0.23 12.00
N ARG A 35 0.48 1.53 11.79
CA ARG A 35 1.42 2.08 10.81
C ARG A 35 2.64 2.74 11.44
N LEU A 36 2.75 2.73 12.76
CA LEU A 36 3.88 3.33 13.46
C LEU A 36 5.21 2.63 13.12
N GLY A 37 5.17 1.31 12.95
CA GLY A 37 6.33 0.49 12.60
C GLY A 37 7.08 0.97 11.35
N PRO A 38 6.46 1.03 10.15
CA PRO A 38 7.14 1.52 8.95
C PRO A 38 7.59 2.98 9.06
N TYR A 39 6.88 3.84 9.80
CA TYR A 39 7.33 5.22 10.05
C TYR A 39 8.63 5.27 10.86
N LEU A 40 8.74 4.45 11.91
CA LEU A 40 9.97 4.35 12.72
C LEU A 40 11.13 3.82 11.88
N VAL A 41 10.90 2.81 11.03
CA VAL A 41 11.93 2.29 10.12
C VAL A 41 12.44 3.40 9.19
N GLY A 42 11.53 4.19 8.60
CA GLY A 42 11.90 5.34 7.78
C GLY A 42 12.68 6.41 8.54
N LEU A 43 12.29 6.71 9.79
CA LEU A 43 12.97 7.68 10.64
C LEU A 43 14.39 7.23 11.00
N VAL A 44 14.56 5.96 11.39
CA VAL A 44 15.87 5.36 11.68
C VAL A 44 16.74 5.38 10.43
N LEU A 45 16.19 5.05 9.27
CA LEU A 45 16.90 5.10 8.01
C LEU A 45 17.37 6.52 7.67
N ALA A 46 16.49 7.51 7.79
CA ALA A 46 16.82 8.90 7.55
C ALA A 46 17.94 9.37 8.49
N TYR A 47 17.88 8.98 9.76
CA TYR A 47 18.94 9.26 10.74
C TYR A 47 20.27 8.60 10.37
N CYS A 48 20.26 7.33 9.96
CA CYS A 48 21.45 6.61 9.49
C CYS A 48 22.09 7.29 8.27
N VAL A 49 21.28 7.68 7.28
CA VAL A 49 21.74 8.44 6.10
C VAL A 49 22.34 9.78 6.53
N HIS A 50 21.67 10.53 7.40
CA HIS A 50 22.15 11.83 7.87
C HIS A 50 23.48 11.73 8.61
N ARG A 51 23.61 10.77 9.53
CA ARG A 51 24.85 10.51 10.27
C ARG A 51 26.00 10.12 9.35
N ARG A 52 25.71 9.32 8.32
CA ARG A 52 26.70 8.88 7.34
C ARG A 52 27.19 10.03 6.46
N LYS A 53 26.26 10.90 6.03
CA LYS A 53 26.57 12.13 5.30
C LYS A 53 27.48 13.05 6.12
N ARG A 54 27.25 13.19 7.44
CA ARG A 54 28.15 13.94 8.33
C ARG A 54 29.55 13.32 8.48
N ARG A 55 29.67 12.00 8.36
CA ARG A 55 30.95 11.27 8.48
C ARG A 55 31.73 11.17 7.15
N ASN A 56 31.23 11.75 6.06
CA ASN A 56 31.79 11.61 4.70
C ASN A 56 32.03 10.13 4.27
N ALA A 57 31.28 9.19 4.83
CA ALA A 57 31.44 7.77 4.53
C ALA A 57 30.59 7.39 3.30
N HIS A 58 31.09 7.73 2.11
CA HIS A 58 30.35 7.65 0.85
C HIS A 58 30.26 6.24 0.22
N SER A 59 31.07 5.27 0.68
CA SER A 59 31.11 3.94 0.04
C SER A 59 30.82 2.80 1.03
N LEU A 60 30.00 1.83 0.60
CA LEU A 60 29.91 0.51 1.23
C LEU A 60 30.81 -0.50 0.50
N ASN A 61 31.25 -1.52 1.25
CA ASN A 61 31.85 -2.70 0.65
C ASN A 61 30.83 -3.44 -0.23
N TRP A 62 31.30 -3.96 -1.36
CA TRP A 62 30.49 -4.77 -2.28
C TRP A 62 29.84 -5.98 -1.61
N THR A 63 30.52 -6.60 -0.64
CA THR A 63 29.95 -7.72 0.13
C THR A 63 28.71 -7.30 0.92
N THR A 64 28.77 -6.16 1.60
CA THR A 64 27.63 -5.60 2.34
C THR A 64 26.48 -5.22 1.42
N LEU A 65 26.79 -4.73 0.22
CA LEU A 65 25.78 -4.38 -0.79
C LEU A 65 25.01 -5.63 -1.26
N SER A 66 25.73 -6.68 -1.67
CA SER A 66 25.13 -7.93 -2.15
C SER A 66 24.32 -8.64 -1.07
N VAL A 67 24.86 -8.74 0.15
CA VAL A 67 24.13 -9.31 1.30
C VAL A 67 22.84 -8.53 1.56
N GLY A 68 22.91 -7.20 1.55
CA GLY A 68 21.72 -6.37 1.77
C GLY A 68 20.65 -6.55 0.69
N TRP A 69 21.02 -6.72 -0.58
CA TRP A 69 20.07 -7.03 -1.66
C TRP A 69 19.38 -8.38 -1.46
N ILE A 70 20.14 -9.42 -1.10
CA ILE A 70 19.61 -10.76 -0.85
C ILE A 70 18.66 -10.73 0.36
N VAL A 71 19.08 -10.09 1.45
CA VAL A 71 18.28 -9.98 2.68
C VAL A 71 17.01 -9.16 2.43
N ALA A 72 17.10 -8.01 1.76
CA ALA A 72 15.94 -7.19 1.45
C ALA A 72 14.92 -7.92 0.56
N SER A 73 15.41 -8.63 -0.46
CA SER A 73 14.56 -9.42 -1.37
C SER A 73 13.93 -10.60 -0.65
N GLY A 74 14.70 -11.31 0.18
CA GLY A 74 14.23 -12.43 0.99
C GLY A 74 13.14 -12.01 1.98
N ILE A 75 13.32 -10.89 2.68
CA ILE A 75 12.31 -10.34 3.60
C ILE A 75 11.06 -9.93 2.83
N ALA A 76 11.19 -9.23 1.69
CA ALA A 76 10.04 -8.81 0.90
C ALA A 76 9.23 -10.01 0.37
N LEU A 77 9.90 -11.04 -0.13
CA LEU A 77 9.25 -12.27 -0.59
C LEU A 77 8.59 -13.03 0.56
N ALA A 78 9.28 -13.18 1.69
CA ALA A 78 8.73 -13.84 2.88
C ALA A 78 7.48 -13.11 3.41
N CYS A 79 7.46 -11.78 3.36
CA CYS A 79 6.31 -10.98 3.78
C CYS A 79 5.12 -11.06 2.81
N GLN A 80 5.34 -11.39 1.54
CA GLN A 80 4.28 -11.49 0.54
C GLN A 80 3.71 -12.91 0.41
N PHE A 81 4.59 -13.91 0.44
CA PHE A 81 4.25 -15.31 0.21
C PHE A 81 4.13 -16.14 1.51
N GLY A 82 4.51 -15.58 2.66
CA GLY A 82 4.51 -16.30 3.95
C GLY A 82 3.13 -16.78 4.42
N LEU A 83 2.04 -16.25 3.86
CA LEU A 83 0.66 -16.64 4.20
C LEU A 83 0.03 -17.60 3.18
N TYR A 84 0.80 -18.11 2.21
CA TYR A 84 0.27 -19.01 1.21
C TYR A 84 0.03 -20.40 1.82
N HIS A 85 -1.25 -20.78 1.95
CA HIS A 85 -1.72 -22.13 2.32
C HIS A 85 -1.45 -22.60 3.77
N GLN A 86 -1.29 -21.68 4.72
CA GLN A 86 -1.11 -22.00 6.14
C GLN A 86 -2.33 -21.56 6.97
N VAL A 87 -2.86 -22.46 7.81
CA VAL A 87 -3.92 -22.14 8.78
C VAL A 87 -3.27 -21.63 10.06
N LEU A 88 -2.97 -20.34 10.11
CA LEU A 88 -2.27 -19.75 11.26
C LEU A 88 -3.17 -19.71 12.49
N THR A 89 -2.58 -19.98 13.66
CA THR A 89 -3.22 -19.68 14.93
C THR A 89 -3.38 -18.16 15.12
N THR A 90 -4.35 -17.72 15.93
CA THR A 90 -4.67 -16.29 16.15
C THR A 90 -3.45 -15.46 16.59
N VAL A 91 -2.54 -16.10 17.33
CA VAL A 91 -1.29 -15.49 17.80
C VAL A 91 -0.33 -15.27 16.63
N GLU A 92 -0.07 -16.30 15.84
CA GLU A 92 0.81 -16.21 14.66
C GLU A 92 0.28 -15.23 13.61
N ALA A 93 -1.03 -15.21 13.37
CA ALA A 93 -1.66 -14.27 12.44
C ALA A 93 -1.48 -12.80 12.88
N SER A 94 -1.47 -12.55 14.19
CA SER A 94 -1.28 -11.22 14.77
C SER A 94 0.17 -10.77 14.65
N PHE A 95 1.13 -11.67 14.96
CA PHE A 95 2.56 -11.41 14.75
C PHE A 95 2.88 -11.17 13.28
N TYR A 96 2.37 -12.01 12.38
CA TYR A 96 2.54 -11.83 10.94
C TYR A 96 2.00 -10.47 10.47
N ASN A 97 0.80 -10.08 10.90
CA ASN A 97 0.22 -8.79 10.52
C ASN A 97 1.02 -7.57 11.01
N ALA A 98 1.67 -7.70 12.17
CA ALA A 98 2.51 -6.65 12.74
C ALA A 98 3.88 -6.59 12.05
N LEU A 99 4.55 -7.72 11.88
CA LEU A 99 5.93 -7.78 11.36
C LEU A 99 6.00 -7.67 9.84
N SER A 100 5.03 -8.20 9.09
CA SER A 100 5.06 -8.20 7.61
C SER A 100 5.22 -6.79 7.04
N ARG A 101 4.52 -5.80 7.60
CA ARG A 101 4.60 -4.40 7.15
C ARG A 101 5.94 -3.76 7.51
N VAL A 102 6.49 -4.08 8.68
CA VAL A 102 7.79 -3.57 9.15
C VAL A 102 8.92 -4.19 8.34
N GLY A 103 8.86 -5.50 8.11
CA GLY A 103 9.80 -6.25 7.29
C GLY A 103 9.82 -5.71 5.86
N PHE A 104 8.65 -5.58 5.23
CA PHE A 104 8.56 -4.99 3.90
C PHE A 104 9.12 -3.55 3.84
N ALA A 105 8.79 -2.72 4.84
CA ALA A 105 9.32 -1.36 4.93
C ALA A 105 10.85 -1.32 5.15
N SER A 106 11.42 -2.30 5.86
CA SER A 106 12.87 -2.42 6.02
C SER A 106 13.57 -2.80 4.71
N GLY A 107 12.97 -3.70 3.92
CA GLY A 107 13.46 -4.06 2.59
C GLY A 107 13.41 -2.88 1.63
N LEU A 108 12.28 -2.15 1.60
CA LEU A 108 12.17 -0.92 0.82
C LEU A 108 13.13 0.16 1.30
N GLY A 109 13.33 0.26 2.62
CA GLY A 109 14.31 1.13 3.23
C GLY A 109 15.71 0.85 2.69
N TRP A 110 16.15 -0.41 2.67
CA TRP A 110 17.45 -0.77 2.10
C TRP A 110 17.62 -0.26 0.64
N VAL A 111 16.59 -0.42 -0.19
CA VAL A 111 16.61 0.09 -1.58
C VAL A 111 16.82 1.61 -1.60
N ILE A 112 16.05 2.36 -0.80
CA ILE A 112 16.17 3.82 -0.70
C ILE A 112 17.58 4.21 -0.22
N PHE A 113 18.10 3.54 0.80
CA PHE A 113 19.42 3.79 1.37
C PHE A 113 20.52 3.67 0.32
N VAL A 114 20.50 2.57 -0.44
CA VAL A 114 21.48 2.29 -1.49
C VAL A 114 21.36 3.30 -2.64
N CYS A 115 20.15 3.69 -3.02
CA CYS A 115 19.92 4.74 -4.02
C CYS A 115 20.49 6.09 -3.58
N VAL A 116 20.28 6.49 -2.31
CA VAL A 116 20.80 7.76 -1.77
C VAL A 116 22.33 7.80 -1.72
N ILE A 117 22.98 6.66 -1.49
CA ILE A 117 24.44 6.54 -1.48
C ILE A 117 25.02 6.55 -2.91
N GLY A 118 24.19 6.42 -3.94
CA GLY A 118 24.63 6.38 -5.34
C GLY A 118 25.16 5.00 -5.77
N GLN A 119 24.99 3.97 -4.94
CA GLN A 119 25.41 2.59 -5.23
C GLN A 119 24.25 1.70 -5.70
N GLY A 120 23.12 2.29 -6.09
CA GLY A 120 21.91 1.57 -6.53
C GLY A 120 21.94 1.00 -7.94
N GLY A 121 23.00 1.28 -8.72
CA GLY A 121 23.21 0.72 -10.06
C GLY A 121 21.95 0.82 -10.94
N ILE A 122 21.46 -0.33 -11.38
CA ILE A 122 20.27 -0.46 -12.24
C ILE A 122 19.02 0.11 -11.58
N VAL A 123 18.80 -0.15 -10.29
CA VAL A 123 17.59 0.28 -9.58
C VAL A 123 17.53 1.80 -9.48
N ASN A 124 18.67 2.45 -9.26
CA ASN A 124 18.74 3.92 -9.27
C ASN A 124 18.44 4.49 -10.67
N SER A 125 18.89 3.82 -11.74
CA SER A 125 18.60 4.23 -13.11
C SER A 125 17.10 4.16 -13.43
N ILE A 126 16.44 3.07 -13.01
CA ILE A 126 14.98 2.91 -13.16
C ILE A 126 14.24 3.98 -12.35
N LEU A 127 14.60 4.18 -11.08
CA LEU A 127 13.92 5.16 -10.21
C LEU A 127 14.13 6.61 -10.66
N SER A 128 15.27 6.92 -11.27
CA SER A 128 15.56 8.25 -11.79
C SER A 128 14.95 8.51 -13.17
N TRP A 129 14.21 7.56 -13.74
CA TRP A 129 13.67 7.70 -15.08
C TRP A 129 12.54 8.74 -15.12
N LYS A 130 12.68 9.76 -15.98
CA LYS A 130 11.68 10.84 -16.16
C LYS A 130 10.27 10.33 -16.50
N ALA A 131 10.15 9.15 -17.09
CA ALA A 131 8.86 8.51 -17.37
C ALA A 131 8.08 8.14 -16.10
N LEU A 132 8.75 7.92 -14.96
CA LEU A 132 8.08 7.62 -13.69
C LEU A 132 7.38 8.84 -13.08
N ILE A 133 7.76 10.05 -13.48
CA ILE A 133 7.15 11.29 -12.97
C ILE A 133 5.65 11.35 -13.32
N PRO A 134 5.23 11.32 -14.61
CA PRO A 134 3.81 11.30 -14.96
C PRO A 134 3.11 10.01 -14.49
N LEU A 135 3.80 8.87 -14.50
CA LEU A 135 3.22 7.59 -14.05
C LEU A 135 2.85 7.61 -12.56
N SER A 136 3.68 8.24 -11.72
CA SER A 136 3.42 8.39 -10.28
C SER A 136 2.20 9.26 -10.03
N ARG A 137 2.02 10.33 -10.82
CA ARG A 137 0.84 11.21 -10.74
C ARG A 137 -0.43 10.49 -11.16
N LEU A 138 -0.39 9.76 -12.27
CA LEU A 138 -1.52 8.95 -12.73
C LEU A 138 -1.92 7.90 -11.69
N SER A 139 -0.94 7.21 -11.11
CA SER A 139 -1.15 6.20 -10.07
C SER A 139 -1.74 6.82 -8.80
N TYR A 140 -1.34 8.04 -8.45
CA TYR A 140 -1.95 8.79 -7.35
C TYR A 140 -3.42 9.14 -7.61
N CYS A 141 -3.75 9.63 -8.82
CA CYS A 141 -5.13 9.88 -9.21
C CYS A 141 -5.96 8.57 -9.18
N ALA A 142 -5.40 7.46 -9.66
CA ALA A 142 -6.05 6.15 -9.62
C ALA A 142 -6.29 5.68 -8.19
N TYR A 143 -5.33 5.88 -7.30
CA TYR A 143 -5.47 5.56 -5.88
C TYR A 143 -6.61 6.34 -5.20
N LEU A 144 -6.81 7.63 -5.55
CA LEU A 144 -7.90 8.44 -4.98
C LEU A 144 -9.28 8.06 -5.54
N VAL A 145 -9.36 7.73 -6.83
CA VAL A 145 -10.63 7.40 -7.50
C VAL A 145 -11.08 5.98 -7.18
N HIS A 146 -10.15 5.04 -7.07
CA HIS A 146 -10.42 3.63 -6.80
C HIS A 146 -11.40 3.37 -5.63
N PRO A 147 -11.23 3.94 -4.42
CA PRO A 147 -12.18 3.72 -3.32
C PRO A 147 -13.59 4.23 -3.66
N ILE A 148 -13.73 5.33 -4.39
CA ILE A 148 -15.03 5.89 -4.79
C ILE A 148 -15.76 4.93 -5.73
N VAL A 149 -15.04 4.38 -6.72
CA VAL A 149 -15.58 3.38 -7.65
C VAL A 149 -15.99 2.12 -6.89
N LEU A 150 -15.15 1.65 -5.98
CA LEU A 150 -15.42 0.46 -5.17
C LEU A 150 -16.64 0.64 -4.27
N THR A 151 -16.76 1.78 -3.55
CA THR A 151 -17.92 2.04 -2.69
C THR A 151 -19.22 2.17 -3.48
N THR A 152 -19.17 2.77 -4.67
CA THR A 152 -20.34 2.91 -5.55
C THR A 152 -20.82 1.55 -6.04
N TYR A 153 -19.88 0.69 -6.44
CA TYR A 153 -20.18 -0.68 -6.86
C TYR A 153 -20.76 -1.51 -5.71
N LEU A 154 -20.12 -1.47 -4.53
CA LEU A 154 -20.60 -2.21 -3.35
C LEU A 154 -21.98 -1.74 -2.89
N SER A 155 -22.29 -0.45 -3.03
CA SER A 155 -23.62 0.09 -2.71
C SER A 155 -24.69 -0.32 -3.73
N SER A 156 -24.30 -0.56 -4.98
CA SER A 156 -25.20 -1.02 -6.05
C SER A 156 -25.45 -2.53 -5.99
N MET A 157 -24.60 -3.27 -5.29
CA MET A 157 -24.73 -4.72 -5.16
C MET A 157 -25.91 -5.12 -4.28
N ARG A 158 -26.87 -5.85 -4.88
CA ARG A 158 -28.04 -6.39 -4.19
C ARG A 158 -27.98 -7.90 -3.94
N THR A 159 -26.98 -8.60 -4.51
CA THR A 159 -26.82 -10.05 -4.42
C THR A 159 -25.39 -10.44 -4.06
N LEU A 160 -25.22 -11.62 -3.45
CA LEU A 160 -23.92 -12.16 -3.07
C LEU A 160 -23.21 -12.73 -4.31
N ILE A 161 -21.97 -12.29 -4.51
CA ILE A 161 -21.12 -12.79 -5.60
C ILE A 161 -20.52 -14.13 -5.16
N TYR A 162 -20.66 -15.17 -6.00
CA TYR A 162 -19.98 -16.45 -5.77
C TYR A 162 -18.45 -16.27 -5.81
N PHE A 163 -17.79 -16.71 -4.75
CA PHE A 163 -16.35 -16.61 -4.60
C PHE A 163 -15.66 -17.69 -5.46
N ASN A 164 -15.32 -17.33 -6.69
CA ASN A 164 -14.56 -18.15 -7.62
C ASN A 164 -13.35 -17.36 -8.10
N HIS A 165 -12.19 -18.00 -8.23
CA HIS A 165 -10.94 -17.37 -8.66
C HIS A 165 -11.11 -16.57 -9.96
N VAL A 166 -11.79 -17.15 -10.96
CA VAL A 166 -12.03 -16.50 -12.26
C VAL A 166 -12.83 -15.21 -12.09
N ASN A 167 -13.87 -15.25 -11.26
CA ASN A 167 -14.74 -14.12 -11.02
C ASN A 167 -14.02 -13.00 -10.24
N VAL A 168 -13.22 -13.36 -9.24
CA VAL A 168 -12.40 -12.39 -8.49
C VAL A 168 -11.37 -11.71 -9.40
N ILE A 169 -10.71 -12.48 -10.28
CA ILE A 169 -9.74 -11.92 -11.24
C ILE A 169 -10.44 -10.98 -12.23
N MET A 170 -11.59 -11.38 -12.78
CA MET A 170 -12.35 -10.56 -13.73
C MET A 170 -12.82 -9.25 -13.09
N LEU A 171 -13.34 -9.31 -11.86
CA LEU A 171 -13.77 -8.12 -11.11
C LEU A 171 -12.59 -7.21 -10.79
N TYR A 172 -11.46 -7.77 -10.36
CA TYR A 172 -10.24 -7.00 -10.09
C TYR A 172 -9.76 -6.25 -11.34
N LEU A 173 -9.68 -6.93 -12.48
CA LEU A 173 -9.29 -6.30 -13.74
C LEU A 173 -10.30 -5.22 -14.17
N GLY A 174 -11.59 -5.47 -14.00
CA GLY A 174 -12.64 -4.49 -14.27
C GLY A 174 -12.47 -3.21 -13.45
N PHE A 175 -12.29 -3.33 -12.14
CA PHE A 175 -12.03 -2.17 -11.28
C PHE A 175 -10.74 -1.45 -11.63
N LEU A 176 -9.70 -2.21 -11.97
CA LEU A 176 -8.40 -1.64 -12.35
C LEU A 176 -8.56 -0.79 -13.62
N ILE A 177 -9.15 -1.33 -14.68
CA ILE A 177 -9.34 -0.62 -15.95
C ILE A 177 -10.22 0.64 -15.75
N ILE A 178 -11.36 0.51 -15.07
CA ILE A 178 -12.27 1.63 -14.84
C ILE A 178 -11.57 2.72 -14.00
N SER A 179 -10.89 2.34 -12.92
CA SER A 179 -10.21 3.29 -12.04
C SER A 179 -9.09 4.03 -12.78
N TYR A 180 -8.29 3.33 -13.59
CA TYR A 180 -7.24 3.96 -14.40
C TYR A 180 -7.80 4.83 -15.52
N ALA A 181 -8.92 4.47 -16.14
CA ALA A 181 -9.57 5.31 -17.17
C ALA A 181 -10.07 6.64 -16.57
N VAL A 182 -10.78 6.58 -15.43
CA VAL A 182 -11.27 7.77 -14.73
C VAL A 182 -10.10 8.60 -14.18
N ALA A 183 -9.05 7.94 -13.66
CA ALA A 183 -7.85 8.61 -13.21
C ALA A 183 -7.11 9.34 -14.32
N LEU A 184 -7.08 8.78 -15.53
CA LEU A 184 -6.47 9.42 -16.70
C LEU A 184 -7.24 10.69 -17.08
N VAL A 185 -8.58 10.61 -17.17
CA VAL A 185 -9.43 11.78 -17.41
C VAL A 185 -9.22 12.84 -16.34
N THR A 186 -9.21 12.44 -15.07
CA THR A 186 -8.96 13.33 -13.93
C THR A 186 -7.56 13.95 -14.01
N SER A 187 -6.53 13.16 -14.26
CA SER A 187 -5.16 13.66 -14.41
C SER A 187 -5.08 14.67 -15.55
N LEU A 188 -5.65 14.41 -16.72
CA LEU A 188 -5.63 15.37 -17.85
C LEU A 188 -6.35 16.69 -17.52
N LEU A 189 -7.49 16.62 -16.85
CA LEU A 189 -8.28 17.80 -16.46
C LEU A 189 -7.59 18.66 -15.41
N PHE A 190 -6.86 18.07 -14.46
CA PHE A 190 -6.19 18.80 -13.38
C PHE A 190 -4.71 19.11 -13.68
N GLU A 191 -4.00 18.25 -14.40
CA GLU A 191 -2.59 18.40 -14.71
C GLU A 191 -2.35 19.50 -15.76
N SER A 192 -3.21 19.58 -16.78
CA SER A 192 -3.11 20.62 -17.82
C SER A 192 -3.26 22.06 -17.29
N PRO A 193 -4.22 22.41 -16.39
CA PRO A 193 -4.27 23.73 -15.79
C PRO A 193 -3.16 23.96 -14.77
N VAL A 194 -2.76 22.95 -13.98
CA VAL A 194 -1.71 23.09 -12.94
C VAL A 194 -0.35 23.36 -13.57
N ILE A 195 0.01 22.68 -14.66
CA ILE A 195 1.27 22.95 -15.39
C ILE A 195 1.26 24.36 -15.98
N ARG A 196 0.10 24.82 -16.47
CA ARG A 196 -0.05 26.15 -17.06
C ARG A 196 0.04 27.24 -15.99
N LEU A 197 -0.51 27.00 -14.80
CA LEU A 197 -0.39 27.87 -13.62
C LEU A 197 1.04 27.93 -13.08
N ASP A 198 1.76 26.81 -12.97
CA ASP A 198 3.16 26.80 -12.48
C ASP A 198 4.07 27.62 -13.40
N LYS A 199 3.90 27.49 -14.73
CA LYS A 199 4.62 28.31 -15.71
C LYS A 199 4.30 29.80 -15.56
N LEU A 200 3.03 30.15 -15.31
CA LEU A 200 2.62 31.55 -15.14
C LEU A 200 3.20 32.16 -13.85
N MET A 201 3.19 31.41 -12.74
CA MET A 201 3.76 31.88 -11.47
C MET A 201 5.28 32.04 -11.52
N ARG A 202 6.00 31.08 -12.14
CA ARG A 202 7.46 31.19 -12.32
C ARG A 202 7.85 32.38 -13.19
N ASN A 203 7.12 32.65 -14.26
CA ASN A 203 7.37 33.80 -15.11
C ASN A 203 7.07 35.13 -14.41
N LYS A 204 6.11 35.15 -13.48
CA LYS A 204 5.74 36.36 -12.73
C LYS A 204 6.71 36.69 -11.57
N PHE A 205 7.30 35.68 -10.93
CA PHE A 205 8.27 35.86 -9.83
C PHE A 205 9.74 35.86 -10.29
N GLY A 206 10.01 35.51 -11.54
CA GLY A 206 11.34 35.53 -12.15
C GLY A 206 11.68 36.79 -12.93
N SER A 207 10.83 37.83 -12.86
CA SER A 207 11.05 39.19 -13.39
C SER A 207 10.91 40.21 -12.27
#